data_AF-A0A7W2TBG7-F1
#
_entry.id   AF-A0A7W2TBG7-F1
#
_cell.length_a   1.000
_cell.length_b   1.000
_cell.length_c   1.000
_cell.angle_alpha   90.00
_cell.angle_beta   90.00
_cell.angle_gamma   90.00
#
_symmetry.space_group_name_H-M   'P 1'
#
loop_
_entity.id
_entity.type
_entity.pdbx_description
1 polymer ?
#
loop_
_entity_poly.entity_id
_entity_poly.type
_entity_poly.pdbx_seq_one_letter_code
_entity_poly.pdbx_strand_id
1 'polypeptide(L)'
;MTTEPTKESYRPLIEIERLEPYLKFPSGLTIKQAKQNAKALKKAQNISQTEAMKIVCWGNGLIDVKDYSQSIDKLVSNTFGRSSKSFGFIKKAEEIKGVWWYKNDDETEHYESIVTSTTSLNRYNEDEEANQFITCLVEHLNNENEQKNKEARFLQAVRDCIAFLGHDFYRIYGGKSLASIESIDDIDINVEKLLFDGSGSGGSKLMSYALASCYNSLYTARLLMQEALEIKFKNDEQGQFDISNKEGRENLASCVNDYQEFGVMCYNLDKPNKDIIKRLLDNYHGW
;
A
#
# COMPACT_ATOMS: atom_id res chain seq x y z
N MET A 1 -50.81 16.36 -6.89
CA MET A 1 -50.43 15.01 -7.35
C MET A 1 -48.96 15.05 -7.69
N THR A 2 -48.13 14.76 -6.69
CA THR A 2 -46.69 14.57 -6.81
C THR A 2 -46.47 13.17 -7.37
N THR A 3 -46.05 13.09 -8.63
CA THR A 3 -45.60 11.83 -9.25
C THR A 3 -44.30 11.41 -8.58
N GLU A 4 -44.35 10.31 -7.82
CA GLU A 4 -43.15 9.61 -7.37
C GLU A 4 -42.30 9.22 -8.59
N PRO A 5 -40.98 9.48 -8.59
CA PRO A 5 -40.11 8.92 -9.61
C PRO A 5 -40.12 7.41 -9.45
N THR A 6 -40.58 6.72 -10.49
CA THR A 6 -40.52 5.25 -10.63
C THR A 6 -39.12 4.76 -10.29
N LYS A 7 -39.00 3.83 -9.33
CA LYS A 7 -37.77 3.10 -9.01
C LYS A 7 -37.23 2.43 -10.27
N GLU A 8 -36.37 3.11 -11.01
CA GLU A 8 -35.49 2.45 -11.97
C GLU A 8 -34.57 1.53 -11.19
N SER A 9 -34.67 0.22 -11.41
CA SER A 9 -33.85 -0.74 -10.67
C SER A 9 -32.43 -0.71 -11.23
N TYR A 10 -31.54 -0.02 -10.53
CA TYR A 10 -30.10 -0.19 -10.74
C TYR A 10 -29.73 -1.60 -10.31
N ARG A 11 -29.21 -2.42 -11.25
CA ARG A 11 -28.71 -3.76 -10.93
C ARG A 11 -27.18 -3.71 -10.85
N PRO A 12 -26.59 -3.92 -9.65
CA PRO A 12 -25.15 -4.09 -9.53
C PRO A 12 -24.71 -5.39 -10.21
N LEU A 13 -23.84 -5.29 -11.21
CA LEU A 13 -23.35 -6.44 -11.99
C LEU A 13 -21.88 -6.26 -12.35
N ILE A 14 -21.14 -7.36 -12.46
CA ILE A 14 -19.77 -7.38 -12.99
C ILE A 14 -19.82 -7.92 -14.41
N GLU A 15 -19.27 -7.17 -15.35
CA GLU A 15 -18.99 -7.65 -16.70
C GLU A 15 -17.52 -8.05 -16.77
N ILE A 16 -17.25 -9.34 -16.54
CA ILE A 16 -15.89 -9.89 -16.51
C ILE A 16 -15.17 -9.62 -17.83
N GLU A 17 -15.89 -9.71 -18.95
CA GLU A 17 -15.37 -9.46 -20.30
C GLU A 17 -14.78 -8.05 -20.44
N ARG A 18 -15.39 -7.07 -19.79
CA ARG A 18 -14.91 -5.68 -19.76
C ARG A 18 -13.68 -5.51 -18.87
N LEU A 19 -13.53 -6.36 -17.85
CA LEU A 19 -12.38 -6.36 -16.94
C LEU A 19 -11.20 -7.21 -17.46
N GLU A 20 -11.43 -8.16 -18.37
CA GLU A 20 -10.40 -9.04 -18.91
C GLU A 20 -9.09 -8.35 -19.35
N PRO A 21 -9.11 -7.14 -19.97
CA PRO A 21 -7.87 -6.45 -20.36
C PRO A 21 -6.94 -6.11 -19.19
N TYR A 22 -7.50 -5.96 -17.98
CA TYR A 22 -6.79 -5.51 -16.78
C TYR A 22 -6.36 -6.67 -15.88
N LEU A 23 -7.03 -7.82 -15.99
CA LEU A 23 -6.77 -9.00 -15.17
C LEU A 23 -5.45 -9.69 -15.53
N LYS A 24 -4.73 -10.09 -14.49
CA LYS A 24 -3.42 -10.76 -14.57
C LYS A 24 -3.40 -12.05 -13.76
N PHE A 25 -2.72 -13.04 -14.31
CA PHE A 25 -2.35 -14.25 -13.57
C PHE A 25 -1.34 -13.92 -12.47
N PRO A 26 -1.21 -14.79 -11.44
CA PRO A 26 -0.15 -14.67 -10.43
C PRO A 26 1.27 -14.52 -11.01
N SER A 27 1.53 -15.10 -12.18
CA SER A 27 2.80 -14.94 -12.91
C SER A 27 3.01 -13.55 -13.55
N GLY A 28 2.00 -12.68 -13.53
CA GLY A 28 1.96 -11.41 -14.24
C GLY A 28 1.47 -11.51 -15.70
N LEU A 29 1.19 -12.71 -16.20
CA LEU A 29 0.69 -12.93 -17.56
C LEU A 29 -0.72 -12.32 -17.74
N THR A 30 -0.97 -11.62 -18.85
CA THR A 30 -2.31 -11.11 -19.15
C THR A 30 -3.24 -12.21 -19.67
N ILE A 31 -4.56 -12.04 -19.52
CA ILE A 31 -5.55 -12.97 -20.09
C ILE A 31 -5.39 -13.11 -21.61
N LYS A 32 -5.12 -12.00 -22.31
CA LYS A 32 -4.92 -12.00 -23.76
C LYS A 32 -3.76 -12.92 -24.16
N GLN A 33 -2.62 -12.81 -23.48
CA GLN A 33 -1.46 -13.68 -23.71
C GLN A 33 -1.77 -15.13 -23.33
N ALA A 34 -2.46 -15.36 -22.22
CA ALA A 34 -2.86 -16.69 -21.79
C ALA A 34 -3.75 -17.39 -22.84
N LYS A 35 -4.75 -16.68 -23.39
CA LYS A 35 -5.61 -17.18 -24.48
C LYS A 35 -4.80 -17.48 -25.75
N GLN A 36 -3.77 -16.69 -26.06
CA GLN A 36 -2.85 -16.97 -27.19
C GLN A 36 -2.00 -18.22 -26.93
N ASN A 37 -1.42 -18.35 -25.74
CA ASN A 37 -0.63 -19.51 -25.33
C ASN A 37 -1.48 -20.79 -25.36
N ALA A 38 -2.73 -20.72 -24.88
CA ALA A 38 -3.65 -21.84 -24.94
C ALA A 38 -3.96 -22.25 -26.39
N LYS A 39 -4.13 -21.30 -27.31
CA LYS A 39 -4.31 -21.61 -28.75
C LYS A 39 -3.07 -22.28 -29.35
N ALA A 40 -1.87 -21.85 -28.98
CA ALA A 40 -0.63 -22.46 -29.43
C ALA A 40 -0.48 -23.90 -28.89
N LEU A 41 -0.74 -24.08 -27.58
CA LEU A 41 -0.68 -25.37 -26.90
C LEU A 41 -1.71 -26.36 -27.47
N LYS A 42 -2.95 -25.89 -27.71
CA LYS A 42 -4.01 -26.67 -28.37
C LYS A 42 -3.51 -27.31 -29.67
N LYS A 43 -2.84 -26.53 -30.52
CA LYS A 43 -2.30 -27.01 -31.80
C LYS A 43 -1.11 -27.95 -31.61
N ALA A 44 -0.19 -27.61 -30.72
CA ALA A 44 1.04 -28.38 -30.51
C ALA A 44 0.77 -29.76 -29.90
N GLN A 45 -0.22 -29.87 -29.00
CA GLN A 45 -0.52 -31.09 -28.24
C GLN A 45 -1.79 -31.80 -28.72
N ASN A 46 -2.49 -31.26 -29.72
CA ASN A 46 -3.76 -31.79 -30.23
C ASN A 46 -4.81 -32.04 -29.13
N ILE A 47 -4.94 -31.08 -28.21
CA ILE A 47 -5.90 -31.13 -27.09
C ILE A 47 -7.08 -30.17 -27.31
N SER A 48 -8.09 -30.22 -26.46
CA SER A 48 -9.21 -29.26 -26.50
C SER A 48 -8.76 -27.86 -26.05
N GLN A 49 -9.49 -26.82 -26.48
CA GLN A 49 -9.20 -25.44 -26.04
C GLN A 49 -9.36 -25.29 -24.52
N THR A 50 -10.34 -25.97 -23.93
CA THR A 50 -10.59 -25.97 -22.49
C THR A 50 -9.43 -26.60 -21.74
N GLU A 51 -8.93 -27.75 -22.18
CA GLU A 51 -7.79 -28.41 -21.54
C GLU A 51 -6.51 -27.58 -21.69
N ALA A 52 -6.29 -26.98 -22.86
CA ALA A 52 -5.16 -26.08 -23.07
C ALA A 52 -5.22 -24.86 -22.13
N MET A 53 -6.40 -24.26 -21.94
CA MET A 53 -6.57 -23.11 -21.06
C MET A 53 -6.36 -23.49 -19.59
N LYS A 54 -6.83 -24.66 -19.18
CA LYS A 54 -6.60 -25.21 -17.84
C LYS A 54 -5.11 -25.40 -17.56
N ILE A 55 -4.36 -26.00 -18.49
CA ILE A 55 -2.90 -26.15 -18.36
C ILE A 55 -2.21 -24.78 -18.25
N VAL A 56 -2.64 -23.79 -19.04
CA VAL A 56 -2.12 -22.42 -18.93
C VAL A 56 -2.43 -21.83 -17.54
N CYS A 57 -3.63 -22.03 -17.00
CA CYS A 57 -3.96 -21.56 -15.65
C CYS A 57 -3.07 -22.20 -14.58
N TRP A 58 -2.87 -23.51 -14.64
CA TRP A 58 -2.01 -24.25 -13.72
C TRP A 58 -0.56 -23.76 -13.79
N GLY A 59 -0.01 -23.64 -15.00
CA GLY A 59 1.35 -23.16 -15.22
C GLY A 59 1.56 -21.70 -14.83
N ASN A 60 0.50 -20.95 -14.54
CA ASN A 60 0.54 -19.55 -14.13
C ASN A 60 -0.01 -19.32 -12.71
N GLY A 61 -0.02 -20.36 -11.87
CA GLY A 61 -0.25 -20.24 -10.42
C GLY A 61 -1.68 -20.51 -9.95
N LEU A 62 -2.60 -20.92 -10.83
CA LEU A 62 -3.98 -21.27 -10.46
C LEU A 62 -4.18 -22.79 -10.55
N ILE A 63 -3.48 -23.56 -9.70
CA ILE A 63 -3.35 -25.03 -9.82
C ILE A 63 -4.63 -25.83 -9.55
N ASP A 64 -5.62 -25.22 -8.91
CA ASP A 64 -6.83 -25.87 -8.42
C ASP A 64 -8.07 -25.55 -9.28
N VAL A 65 -7.90 -24.90 -10.43
CA VAL A 65 -9.00 -24.64 -11.37
C VAL A 65 -9.25 -25.84 -12.29
N LYS A 66 -10.52 -26.19 -12.47
CA LYS A 66 -10.94 -27.25 -13.40
C LYS A 66 -11.30 -26.71 -14.78
N ASP A 67 -11.71 -25.44 -14.83
CA ASP A 67 -12.08 -24.71 -16.03
C ASP A 67 -11.68 -23.23 -15.89
N TYR A 68 -11.71 -22.52 -17.01
CA TYR A 68 -11.35 -21.09 -17.03
C TYR A 68 -12.34 -20.20 -16.28
N SER A 69 -13.64 -20.55 -16.24
CA SER A 69 -14.63 -19.74 -15.50
C SER A 69 -14.31 -19.69 -14.01
N GLN A 70 -13.83 -20.79 -13.41
CA GLN A 70 -13.38 -20.83 -12.01
C GLN A 70 -12.15 -19.96 -11.74
N SER A 71 -11.38 -19.63 -12.77
CA SER A 71 -10.19 -18.80 -12.63
C SER A 71 -10.54 -17.32 -12.47
N ILE A 72 -11.71 -16.87 -12.92
CA ILE A 72 -12.03 -15.44 -12.99
C ILE A 72 -12.01 -14.78 -11.61
N ASP A 73 -12.73 -15.33 -10.63
CA ASP A 73 -12.75 -14.76 -9.28
C ASP A 73 -11.34 -14.73 -8.66
N LYS A 74 -10.51 -15.72 -8.98
CA LYS A 74 -9.11 -15.78 -8.53
C LYS A 74 -8.24 -14.76 -9.24
N LEU A 75 -8.46 -14.53 -10.54
CA LEU A 75 -7.77 -13.51 -11.31
C LEU A 75 -8.14 -12.11 -10.81
N VAL A 76 -9.41 -11.87 -10.53
CA VAL A 76 -9.91 -10.63 -9.91
C VAL A 76 -9.26 -10.40 -8.56
N SER A 77 -9.30 -11.40 -7.67
CA SER A 77 -8.67 -11.34 -6.35
C SER A 77 -7.16 -11.14 -6.43
N ASN A 78 -6.48 -11.81 -7.35
CA ASN A 78 -5.04 -11.65 -7.53
C ASN A 78 -4.66 -10.28 -8.14
N THR A 79 -5.48 -9.75 -9.04
CA THR A 79 -5.20 -8.46 -9.71
C THR A 79 -5.50 -7.28 -8.80
N PHE A 80 -6.68 -7.28 -8.17
CA PHE A 80 -7.22 -6.15 -7.43
C PHE A 80 -7.17 -6.34 -5.91
N GLY A 81 -6.71 -7.49 -5.40
CA GLY A 81 -6.66 -7.76 -3.96
C GLY A 81 -8.05 -7.91 -3.31
N ARG A 82 -9.12 -8.02 -4.09
CA ARG A 82 -10.52 -8.00 -3.62
C ARG A 82 -11.38 -9.05 -4.31
N SER A 83 -12.48 -9.43 -3.64
CA SER A 83 -13.47 -10.32 -4.24
C SER A 83 -14.14 -9.64 -5.43
N SER A 84 -14.48 -10.40 -6.47
CA SER A 84 -15.36 -9.92 -7.55
C SER A 84 -16.63 -9.33 -6.96
N LYS A 85 -17.21 -9.96 -5.93
CA LYS A 85 -18.43 -9.51 -5.27
C LYS A 85 -18.35 -8.16 -4.58
N SER A 86 -17.17 -7.54 -4.45
CA SER A 86 -17.03 -6.29 -3.71
C SER A 86 -17.10 -5.03 -4.56
N PHE A 87 -17.37 -5.16 -5.85
CA PHE A 87 -17.49 -4.03 -6.77
C PHE A 87 -18.28 -4.43 -8.03
N GLY A 88 -18.66 -3.44 -8.82
CA GLY A 88 -19.26 -3.68 -10.12
C GLY A 88 -19.77 -2.42 -10.80
N PHE A 89 -20.58 -2.64 -11.83
CA PHE A 89 -21.20 -1.60 -12.64
C PHE A 89 -22.64 -1.35 -12.21
N ILE A 90 -23.07 -0.10 -12.37
CA ILE A 90 -24.44 0.35 -12.21
C ILE A 90 -25.04 0.42 -13.61
N LYS A 91 -26.05 -0.43 -13.89
CA LYS A 91 -26.76 -0.42 -15.18
C LYS A 91 -28.13 0.23 -15.11
N LYS A 92 -28.50 0.92 -16.19
CA LYS A 92 -29.86 1.38 -16.48
C LYS A 92 -30.18 1.09 -17.95
N ALA A 93 -31.22 0.31 -18.20
CA ALA A 93 -31.63 -0.09 -19.56
C ALA A 93 -30.46 -0.67 -20.41
N GLU A 94 -29.66 -1.56 -19.81
CA GLU A 94 -28.41 -2.15 -20.36
C GLU A 94 -27.22 -1.20 -20.54
N GLU A 95 -27.39 0.11 -20.34
CA GLU A 95 -26.29 1.08 -20.38
C GLU A 95 -25.60 1.17 -19.00
N ILE A 96 -24.27 1.21 -19.00
CA ILE A 96 -23.46 1.46 -17.79
C ILE A 96 -23.58 2.97 -17.45
N LYS A 97 -24.08 3.27 -16.26
CA LYS A 97 -24.30 4.63 -15.74
C LYS A 97 -23.42 4.97 -14.52
N GLY A 98 -22.57 4.04 -14.10
CA GLY A 98 -21.71 4.25 -12.95
C GLY A 98 -21.06 2.95 -12.47
N VAL A 99 -20.37 3.07 -11.34
CA VAL A 99 -19.69 1.96 -10.66
C VAL A 99 -20.00 2.00 -9.17
N TRP A 100 -19.87 0.85 -8.51
CA TRP A 100 -20.03 0.72 -7.08
C TRP A 100 -18.93 -0.18 -6.53
N TRP A 101 -18.58 -0.01 -5.25
CA TRP A 101 -17.66 -0.87 -4.53
C TRP A 101 -17.89 -0.77 -3.01
N TYR A 102 -17.49 -1.78 -2.25
CA TYR A 102 -17.49 -1.71 -0.79
C TYR A 102 -16.31 -0.88 -0.30
N LYS A 103 -16.56 0.07 0.61
CA LYS A 103 -15.50 0.80 1.30
C LYS A 103 -15.03 -0.05 2.49
N ASN A 104 -13.78 -0.55 2.45
CA ASN A 104 -13.17 -1.43 3.45
C ASN A 104 -13.93 -2.76 3.67
N ASP A 105 -13.50 -3.54 4.68
CA ASP A 105 -14.11 -4.82 5.10
C ASP A 105 -15.50 -4.64 5.78
N ASP A 106 -15.97 -3.39 5.96
CA ASP A 106 -17.22 -3.07 6.67
C ASP A 106 -18.50 -3.24 5.83
N GLU A 107 -18.42 -3.95 4.69
CA GLU A 107 -19.55 -4.28 3.78
C GLU A 107 -20.47 -3.09 3.42
N THR A 108 -19.98 -1.85 3.54
CA THR A 108 -20.79 -0.65 3.27
C THR A 108 -20.64 -0.25 1.81
N GLU A 109 -21.73 -0.34 1.04
CA GLU A 109 -21.73 -0.02 -0.39
C GLU A 109 -21.49 1.47 -0.62
N HIS A 110 -20.44 1.78 -1.37
CA HIS A 110 -20.19 3.09 -1.90
C HIS A 110 -20.55 3.12 -3.39
N TYR A 111 -21.30 4.16 -3.77
CA TYR A 111 -21.76 4.37 -5.13
C TYR A 111 -21.09 5.61 -5.69
N GLU A 112 -20.34 5.46 -6.78
CA GLU A 112 -19.84 6.58 -7.55
C GLU A 112 -20.52 6.57 -8.92
N SER A 113 -21.50 7.46 -9.06
CA SER A 113 -22.06 7.81 -10.35
C SER A 113 -21.36 9.09 -10.83
N ILE A 114 -20.58 9.01 -11.91
CA ILE A 114 -20.28 10.21 -12.71
C ILE A 114 -21.58 10.56 -13.43
N VAL A 115 -22.51 11.20 -12.71
CA VAL A 115 -23.58 11.93 -13.39
C VAL A 115 -22.88 13.13 -13.97
N THR A 116 -22.59 13.10 -15.27
CA THR A 116 -22.18 14.28 -16.01
C THR A 116 -23.31 15.30 -15.88
N SER A 117 -23.21 16.15 -14.86
CA SER A 117 -24.04 17.33 -14.74
C SER A 117 -23.73 18.19 -15.96
N THR A 118 -24.80 18.55 -16.66
CA THR A 118 -24.89 19.51 -17.77
C THR A 118 -24.50 19.04 -19.16
N THR A 119 -25.54 18.88 -19.99
CA THR A 119 -25.80 19.78 -21.12
C THR A 119 -24.56 20.26 -21.85
N SER A 120 -24.42 19.80 -23.09
CA SER A 120 -23.44 20.20 -24.12
C SER A 120 -22.18 19.34 -24.15
N LEU A 121 -22.21 18.30 -24.97
CA LEU A 121 -21.32 18.15 -26.15
C LEU A 121 -21.57 16.78 -26.81
N ASN A 122 -22.20 16.84 -27.98
CA ASN A 122 -22.09 15.91 -29.11
C ASN A 122 -21.71 14.45 -28.82
N ARG A 123 -22.67 13.54 -29.00
CA ARG A 123 -22.49 12.13 -29.40
C ARG A 123 -21.19 11.48 -28.89
N TYR A 124 -21.07 11.29 -27.58
CA TYR A 124 -20.19 10.25 -27.08
C TYR A 124 -20.79 8.90 -27.48
N ASN A 125 -19.96 8.03 -28.04
CA ASN A 125 -20.35 6.65 -28.30
C ASN A 125 -20.56 5.98 -26.94
N GLU A 126 -21.66 5.25 -26.73
CA GLU A 126 -21.99 4.61 -25.44
C GLU A 126 -20.82 3.77 -24.87
N ASP A 127 -20.01 3.19 -25.77
CA ASP A 127 -18.81 2.45 -25.41
C ASP A 127 -17.69 3.31 -24.79
N GLU A 128 -17.54 4.59 -25.18
CA GLU A 128 -16.51 5.47 -24.60
C GLU A 128 -16.85 5.87 -23.16
N GLU A 129 -18.11 6.17 -22.87
CA GLU A 129 -18.57 6.50 -21.51
C GLU A 129 -18.44 5.27 -20.59
N ALA A 130 -18.85 4.09 -21.07
CA ALA A 130 -18.63 2.82 -20.37
C ALA A 130 -17.13 2.57 -20.07
N ASN A 131 -16.24 2.83 -21.04
CA ASN A 131 -14.79 2.66 -20.85
C ASN A 131 -14.20 3.63 -19.82
N GLN A 132 -14.74 4.85 -19.70
CA GLN A 132 -14.33 5.79 -18.65
C GLN A 132 -14.68 5.25 -17.26
N PHE A 133 -15.91 4.76 -17.06
CA PHE A 133 -16.31 4.12 -15.80
C PHE A 133 -15.44 2.91 -15.44
N ILE A 134 -15.16 2.05 -16.42
CA ILE A 134 -14.28 0.89 -16.22
C ILE A 134 -12.87 1.34 -15.81
N THR A 135 -12.33 2.37 -16.47
CA THR A 135 -10.99 2.89 -16.17
C THR A 135 -10.93 3.46 -14.76
N CYS A 136 -11.89 4.31 -14.37
CA CYS A 136 -11.96 4.86 -13.01
C CYS A 136 -12.03 3.77 -11.94
N LEU A 137 -12.87 2.75 -12.14
CA LEU A 137 -12.98 1.62 -11.22
C LEU A 137 -11.65 0.86 -11.12
N VAL A 138 -11.02 0.54 -12.25
CA VAL A 138 -9.75 -0.20 -12.26
C VAL A 138 -8.63 0.59 -11.59
N GLU A 139 -8.54 1.90 -11.85
CA GLU A 139 -7.57 2.79 -11.21
C GLU A 139 -7.79 2.84 -9.70
N HIS A 140 -9.04 2.98 -9.25
CA HIS A 140 -9.38 2.95 -7.83
C HIS A 140 -8.95 1.64 -7.17
N LEU A 141 -9.36 0.49 -7.74
CA LEU A 141 -9.04 -0.83 -7.20
C LEU A 141 -7.53 -1.13 -7.17
N ASN A 142 -6.79 -0.70 -8.20
CA ASN A 142 -5.33 -0.84 -8.22
C ASN A 142 -4.66 0.02 -7.15
N ASN A 143 -5.09 1.28 -7.00
CA ASN A 143 -4.54 2.19 -6.00
C ASN A 143 -4.75 1.67 -4.57
N GLU A 144 -5.94 1.14 -4.26
CA GLU A 144 -6.21 0.52 -2.96
C GLU A 144 -5.35 -0.74 -2.74
N ASN A 145 -5.20 -1.58 -3.75
CA ASN A 145 -4.36 -2.79 -3.65
C ASN A 145 -2.87 -2.42 -3.46
N GLU A 146 -2.39 -1.39 -4.15
CA GLU A 146 -1.02 -0.89 -3.95
C GLU A 146 -0.82 -0.34 -2.54
N GLN A 147 -1.80 0.37 -1.98
CA GLN A 147 -1.74 0.87 -0.60
C GLN A 147 -1.70 -0.28 0.42
N LYS A 148 -2.61 -1.26 0.32
CA LYS A 148 -2.62 -2.43 1.23
C LYS A 148 -1.31 -3.22 1.17
N ASN A 149 -0.74 -3.37 -0.02
CA ASN A 149 0.57 -4.02 -0.19
C ASN A 149 1.71 -3.17 0.38
N LYS A 150 1.62 -1.84 0.33
CA LYS A 150 2.60 -0.94 0.98
C LYS A 150 2.53 -1.05 2.49
N GLU A 151 1.34 -1.05 3.09
CA GLU A 151 1.16 -1.24 4.54
C GLU A 151 1.79 -2.55 5.02
N ALA A 152 1.49 -3.66 4.36
CA ALA A 152 2.06 -4.97 4.70
C ALA A 152 3.60 -4.99 4.56
N ARG A 153 4.14 -4.38 3.48
CA ARG A 153 5.59 -4.26 3.28
C ARG A 153 6.25 -3.35 4.30
N PHE A 154 5.59 -2.27 4.70
CA PHE A 154 6.04 -1.35 5.72
C PHE A 154 6.09 -2.04 7.09
N LEU A 155 5.02 -2.73 7.47
CA LEU A 155 4.97 -3.52 8.70
C LEU A 155 6.07 -4.58 8.75
N GLN A 156 6.34 -5.26 7.63
CA GLN A 156 7.46 -6.19 7.56
C GLN A 156 8.81 -5.48 7.75
N ALA A 157 9.01 -4.30 7.15
CA ALA A 157 10.23 -3.52 7.34
C ALA A 157 10.40 -3.06 8.80
N VAL A 158 9.31 -2.68 9.47
CA VAL A 158 9.30 -2.35 10.91
C VAL A 158 9.69 -3.57 11.75
N ARG A 159 9.15 -4.76 11.47
CA ARG A 159 9.53 -5.99 12.16
C ARG A 159 11.00 -6.32 11.99
N ASP A 160 11.51 -6.21 10.78
CA ASP A 160 12.92 -6.49 10.47
C ASP A 160 13.83 -5.47 11.19
N CYS A 161 13.41 -4.20 11.25
CA CYS A 161 14.12 -3.16 11.99
C CYS A 161 14.12 -3.43 13.51
N ILE A 162 12.97 -3.79 14.07
CA ILE A 162 12.86 -4.17 15.48
C ILE A 162 13.71 -5.40 15.79
N ALA A 163 13.66 -6.43 14.94
CA ALA A 163 14.47 -7.64 15.11
C ALA A 163 15.98 -7.34 15.07
N PHE A 164 16.41 -6.37 14.26
CA PHE A 164 17.80 -5.91 14.23
C PHE A 164 18.20 -5.14 15.50
N LEU A 165 17.35 -4.23 15.95
CA LEU A 165 17.62 -3.37 17.12
C LEU A 165 17.52 -4.13 18.45
N GLY A 166 16.75 -5.21 18.49
CA GLY A 166 16.55 -6.05 19.68
C GLY A 166 15.28 -5.71 20.43
N HIS A 167 15.30 -5.94 21.74
CA HIS A 167 14.14 -5.79 22.63
C HIS A 167 14.26 -4.50 23.47
N ASP A 168 13.24 -4.22 24.31
CA ASP A 168 13.22 -3.18 25.37
C ASP A 168 12.65 -1.79 25.05
N PHE A 169 12.50 -1.42 23.78
CA PHE A 169 11.93 -0.13 23.38
C PHE A 169 10.49 -0.21 22.84
N TYR A 170 9.91 -1.40 22.70
CA TYR A 170 8.55 -1.57 22.18
C TYR A 170 7.71 -2.51 23.06
N ARG A 171 6.39 -2.38 22.93
CA ARG A 171 5.40 -3.26 23.56
C ARG A 171 4.42 -3.76 22.51
N ILE A 172 3.99 -5.00 22.67
CA ILE A 172 2.93 -5.61 21.86
C ILE A 172 1.79 -5.95 22.81
N TYR A 173 0.58 -5.52 22.49
CA TYR A 173 -0.59 -5.81 23.30
C TYR A 173 -1.13 -7.23 23.02
N GLY A 174 -1.77 -7.84 24.03
CA GLY A 174 -2.45 -9.13 23.87
C GLY A 174 -1.54 -10.36 23.84
N GLY A 175 -0.28 -10.26 24.28
CA GLY A 175 0.63 -11.40 24.37
C GLY A 175 1.05 -12.01 23.02
N LYS A 176 0.79 -11.29 21.92
CA LYS A 176 1.22 -11.69 20.57
C LYS A 176 2.73 -11.59 20.43
N SER A 177 3.31 -12.45 19.59
CA SER A 177 4.70 -12.31 19.13
C SER A 177 4.80 -11.26 18.01
N LEU A 178 5.97 -10.65 17.83
CA LEU A 178 6.22 -9.69 16.75
C LEU A 178 5.90 -10.27 15.36
N ALA A 179 6.17 -11.57 15.15
CA ALA A 179 5.90 -12.27 13.89
C ALA A 179 4.39 -12.45 13.60
N SER A 180 3.56 -12.50 14.65
CA SER A 180 2.11 -12.74 14.57
C SER A 180 1.25 -11.47 14.53
N ILE A 181 1.87 -10.31 14.50
CA ILE A 181 1.16 -9.04 14.36
C ILE A 181 0.54 -8.97 12.95
N GLU A 182 -0.51 -8.20 12.75
CA GLU A 182 -1.11 -7.97 11.42
C GLU A 182 -1.30 -6.48 11.13
N SER A 183 -1.49 -5.65 12.16
CA SER A 183 -1.50 -4.19 12.06
C SER A 183 -0.31 -3.57 12.78
N ILE A 184 0.17 -2.45 12.27
CA ILE A 184 1.23 -1.68 12.90
C ILE A 184 0.78 -1.02 14.22
N ASP A 185 -0.52 -0.77 14.38
CA ASP A 185 -1.13 -0.20 15.59
C ASP A 185 -1.04 -1.11 16.82
N ASP A 186 -0.77 -2.41 16.59
CA ASP A 186 -0.53 -3.37 17.66
C ASP A 186 0.87 -3.21 18.30
N ILE A 187 1.73 -2.34 17.73
CA ILE A 187 3.10 -2.07 18.18
C ILE A 187 3.18 -0.67 18.79
N ASP A 188 3.43 -0.61 20.10
CA ASP A 188 3.68 0.65 20.81
C ASP A 188 5.18 0.84 21.01
N ILE A 189 5.74 1.85 20.34
CA ILE A 189 7.18 2.17 20.38
C ILE A 189 7.43 3.30 21.38
N ASN A 190 8.27 3.04 22.37
CA ASN A 190 8.86 4.07 23.22
C ASN A 190 10.03 4.73 22.48
N VAL A 191 9.75 5.88 21.88
CA VAL A 191 10.70 6.67 21.07
C VAL A 191 11.93 7.12 21.87
N GLU A 192 11.73 7.50 23.13
CA GLU A 192 12.82 7.98 24.00
C GLU A 192 13.84 6.87 24.25
N LYS A 193 13.37 5.67 24.63
CA LYS A 193 14.22 4.50 24.79
C LYS A 193 14.90 4.09 23.48
N LEU A 194 14.14 4.09 22.39
CA LEU A 194 14.65 3.72 21.07
C LEU A 194 15.83 4.61 20.65
N LEU A 195 15.77 5.91 20.94
CA LEU A 195 16.80 6.89 20.59
C LEU A 195 17.98 6.91 21.56
N PHE A 196 17.74 6.74 22.88
CA PHE A 196 18.74 7.09 23.90
C PHE A 196 19.19 5.93 24.82
N ASP A 197 18.41 4.86 24.98
CA ASP A 197 18.81 3.74 25.87
C ASP A 197 19.85 2.79 25.22
N GLY A 198 20.10 2.94 23.92
CA GLY A 198 20.99 2.05 23.18
C GLY A 198 22.47 2.46 23.21
N SER A 199 23.32 1.71 23.91
CA SER A 199 24.78 1.73 23.73
C SER A 199 25.21 0.97 22.45
N GLY A 200 24.61 1.33 21.32
CA GLY A 200 24.74 0.61 20.04
C GLY A 200 25.84 1.16 19.14
N SER A 201 26.18 0.38 18.09
CA SER A 201 27.06 0.85 17.02
C SER A 201 26.38 1.97 16.20
N GLY A 202 27.13 2.66 15.34
CA GLY A 202 26.56 3.68 14.44
C GLY A 202 25.41 3.15 13.58
N GLY A 203 25.43 1.87 13.22
CA GLY A 203 24.32 1.23 12.50
C GLY A 203 23.05 1.10 13.34
N SER A 204 23.16 0.78 14.64
CA SER A 204 22.02 0.73 15.56
C SER A 204 21.41 2.11 15.76
N LYS A 205 22.22 3.15 15.96
CA LYS A 205 21.74 4.54 16.08
C LYS A 205 20.95 4.99 14.84
N LEU A 206 21.47 4.66 13.65
CA LEU A 206 20.83 5.00 12.39
C LEU A 206 19.47 4.31 12.21
N MET A 207 19.41 3.02 12.53
CA MET A 207 18.18 2.22 12.46
C MET A 207 17.14 2.71 13.47
N SER A 208 17.57 3.02 14.70
CA SER A 208 16.73 3.63 15.72
C SER A 208 16.13 4.95 15.26
N TYR A 209 16.96 5.84 14.70
CA TYR A 209 16.50 7.13 14.19
C TYR A 209 15.52 7.00 13.03
N ALA A 210 15.78 6.10 12.08
CA ALA A 210 14.87 5.85 10.96
C ALA A 210 13.51 5.33 11.45
N LEU A 211 13.51 4.34 12.35
CA LEU A 211 12.28 3.78 12.91
C LEU A 211 11.50 4.82 13.74
N ALA A 212 12.20 5.57 14.60
CA ALA A 212 11.61 6.64 15.40
C ALA A 212 10.97 7.73 14.52
N SER A 213 11.67 8.16 13.47
CA SER A 213 11.20 9.18 12.54
C SER A 213 9.97 8.72 11.74
N CYS A 214 9.92 7.45 11.36
CA CYS A 214 8.76 6.85 10.70
C CYS A 214 7.60 6.59 11.65
N TYR A 215 7.84 6.36 12.95
CA TYR A 215 6.78 6.18 13.94
C TYR A 215 6.15 7.49 14.40
N ASN A 216 6.99 8.46 14.75
CA ASN A 216 6.54 9.75 15.25
C ASN A 216 7.61 10.82 14.99
N SER A 217 7.59 11.37 13.77
CA SER A 217 8.55 12.38 13.33
C SER A 217 8.60 13.61 14.23
N LEU A 218 7.43 14.12 14.66
CA LEU A 218 7.35 15.31 15.50
C LEU A 218 7.94 15.05 16.89
N TYR A 219 7.59 13.92 17.52
CA TYR A 219 8.11 13.59 18.84
C TYR A 219 9.61 13.29 18.78
N THR A 220 10.06 12.58 17.75
CA THR A 220 11.49 12.32 17.48
C THR A 220 12.27 13.63 17.36
N ALA A 221 11.81 14.57 16.51
CA ALA A 221 12.46 15.86 16.35
C ALA A 221 12.51 16.66 17.66
N ARG A 222 11.43 16.61 18.46
CA ARG A 222 11.38 17.26 19.78
C ARG A 222 12.42 16.68 20.74
N LEU A 223 12.50 15.35 20.84
CA LEU A 223 13.45 14.66 21.72
C LEU A 223 14.90 14.95 21.32
N LEU A 224 15.22 14.89 20.03
CA LEU A 224 16.56 15.23 19.53
C LEU A 224 16.93 16.68 19.82
N MET A 225 15.99 17.62 19.66
CA MET A 225 16.23 19.03 19.98
C MET A 225 16.40 19.26 21.48
N GLN A 226 15.64 18.54 22.31
CA GLN A 226 15.77 18.62 23.77
C GLN A 226 17.16 18.13 24.20
N GLU A 227 17.60 16.97 23.72
CA GLU A 227 18.95 16.44 23.99
C GLU A 227 20.04 17.42 23.52
N ALA A 228 19.88 18.03 22.34
CA ALA A 228 20.80 19.04 21.83
C ALA A 228 20.95 20.25 22.76
N LEU A 229 19.81 20.74 23.26
CA LEU A 229 19.77 21.85 24.20
C LEU A 229 20.39 21.45 25.54
N GLU A 230 20.09 20.25 26.05
CA GLU A 230 20.68 19.73 27.28
C GLU A 230 22.21 19.62 27.17
N ILE A 231 22.74 19.06 26.07
CA ILE A 231 24.18 18.99 25.81
C ILE A 231 24.80 20.38 25.74
N LYS A 232 24.16 21.31 25.01
CA LYS A 232 24.64 22.68 24.86
C LYS A 232 24.72 23.39 26.21
N PHE A 233 23.67 23.29 27.03
CA PHE A 233 23.56 23.99 28.30
C PHE A 233 24.30 23.31 29.45
N LYS A 234 24.65 22.02 29.34
CA LYS A 234 25.46 21.32 30.35
C LYS A 234 26.81 21.98 30.60
N ASN A 235 27.34 22.71 29.61
CA ASN A 235 28.63 23.41 29.68
C ASN A 235 28.49 24.94 29.60
N ASP A 236 27.27 25.48 29.61
CA ASP A 236 27.00 26.92 29.46
C ASP A 236 26.48 27.50 30.77
N GLU A 237 27.27 28.37 31.40
CA GLU A 237 26.94 28.99 32.69
C GLU A 237 25.73 29.95 32.60
N GLN A 238 25.36 30.41 31.40
CA GLN A 238 24.34 31.47 31.24
C GLN A 238 22.91 30.93 31.08
N GLY A 239 22.74 29.67 30.65
CA GLY A 239 21.41 29.06 30.46
C GLY A 239 20.50 29.78 29.46
N GLN A 240 21.06 30.64 28.59
CA GLN A 240 20.32 31.43 27.61
C GLN A 240 20.74 31.08 26.18
N PHE A 241 19.75 30.91 25.30
CA PHE A 241 19.99 30.69 23.87
C PHE A 241 19.34 31.76 23.02
N ASP A 242 20.17 32.53 22.33
CA ASP A 242 19.71 33.50 21.33
C ASP A 242 19.55 32.83 19.96
N ILE A 243 18.29 32.58 19.58
CA ILE A 243 17.92 32.01 18.29
C ILE A 243 18.32 32.93 17.13
N SER A 244 18.48 34.24 17.34
CA SER A 244 18.87 35.19 16.30
C SER A 244 20.36 35.11 15.94
N ASN A 245 21.20 34.59 16.85
CA ASN A 245 22.62 34.40 16.65
C ASN A 245 22.92 33.17 15.75
N LYS A 246 23.56 33.42 14.60
CA LYS A 246 23.95 32.37 13.64
C LYS A 246 24.91 31.34 14.22
N GLU A 247 25.95 31.79 14.92
CA GLU A 247 26.94 30.92 15.56
C GLU A 247 26.28 30.07 16.66
N GLY A 248 25.34 30.66 17.40
CA GLY A 248 24.50 29.95 18.35
C GLY A 248 23.73 28.79 17.70
N ARG A 249 23.05 29.06 16.58
CA ARG A 249 22.30 28.05 15.81
C ARG A 249 23.20 26.95 15.25
N GLU A 250 24.36 27.29 14.70
CA GLU A 250 25.33 26.32 14.17
C GLU A 250 25.89 25.42 15.28
N ASN A 251 26.20 26.00 16.45
CA ASN A 251 26.65 25.26 17.63
C ASN A 251 25.56 24.36 18.23
N LEU A 252 24.28 24.72 18.10
CA LEU A 252 23.18 23.83 18.51
C LEU A 252 22.98 22.70 17.49
N ALA A 253 23.10 23.00 16.20
CA ALA A 253 23.01 22.03 15.12
C ALA A 253 24.11 20.96 15.22
N SER A 254 25.32 21.32 15.63
CA SER A 254 26.42 20.37 15.82
C SER A 254 26.20 19.40 16.99
N CYS A 255 25.31 19.70 17.95
CA CYS A 255 24.95 18.76 19.02
C CYS A 255 24.06 17.59 18.53
N VAL A 256 23.52 17.65 17.31
CA VAL A 256 22.72 16.58 16.68
C VAL A 256 23.39 16.04 15.41
N ASN A 257 24.69 16.26 15.25
CA ASN A 257 25.42 16.03 13.99
C ASN A 257 25.29 14.58 13.48
N ASP A 258 25.24 13.60 14.40
CA ASP A 258 25.04 12.18 14.07
C ASP A 258 23.75 11.95 13.24
N TYR A 259 22.69 12.73 13.47
CA TYR A 259 21.42 12.58 12.75
C TYR A 259 21.33 13.45 11.50
N GLN A 260 22.13 14.53 11.41
CA GLN A 260 22.22 15.39 10.23
C GLN A 260 22.94 14.70 9.07
N GLU A 261 23.86 13.79 9.38
CA GLU A 261 24.60 13.01 8.39
C GLU A 261 23.88 11.70 7.99
N PHE A 262 22.56 11.60 8.21
CA PHE A 262 21.76 10.39 7.94
C PHE A 262 22.10 9.73 6.58
N GLY A 263 22.20 10.52 5.51
CA GLY A 263 22.53 10.02 4.18
C GLY A 263 23.94 9.42 4.07
N VAL A 264 24.93 10.02 4.74
CA VAL A 264 26.30 9.52 4.80
C VAL A 264 26.37 8.26 5.66
N MET A 265 25.63 8.22 6.77
CA MET A 265 25.54 7.02 7.61
C MET A 265 24.88 5.86 6.88
N CYS A 266 23.85 6.12 6.07
CA CYS A 266 23.24 5.12 5.19
C CYS A 266 24.24 4.50 4.22
N TYR A 267 25.23 5.27 3.74
CA TYR A 267 26.27 4.75 2.85
C TYR A 267 27.17 3.71 3.53
N ASN A 268 27.41 3.85 4.83
CA ASN A 268 28.31 2.98 5.60
C ASN A 268 27.62 1.73 6.18
N LEU A 269 26.30 1.61 6.06
CA LEU A 269 25.58 0.39 6.42
C LEU A 269 25.96 -0.80 5.51
N ASP A 270 25.89 -1.99 6.08
CA ASP A 270 25.93 -3.23 5.33
C ASP A 270 24.67 -3.42 4.47
N LYS A 271 24.78 -4.27 3.44
CA LYS A 271 23.73 -4.46 2.44
C LYS A 271 22.37 -4.89 3.03
N PRO A 272 22.31 -5.81 4.02
CA PRO A 272 21.06 -6.17 4.67
C PRO A 272 20.36 -4.99 5.35
N ASN A 273 21.07 -4.18 6.13
CA ASN A 273 20.46 -3.06 6.84
C ASN A 273 20.06 -1.92 5.91
N LYS A 274 20.82 -1.68 4.84
CA LYS A 274 20.41 -0.77 3.74
C LYS A 274 19.07 -1.18 3.13
N ASP A 275 18.86 -2.48 2.93
CA ASP A 275 17.60 -2.99 2.38
C ASP A 275 16.43 -2.74 3.34
N ILE A 276 16.62 -2.93 4.65
CA ILE A 276 15.59 -2.64 5.65
C ILE A 276 15.23 -1.15 5.63
N ILE A 277 16.21 -0.25 5.71
CA ILE A 277 15.98 1.21 5.62
C ILE A 277 15.26 1.58 4.34
N LYS A 278 15.71 1.04 3.20
CA LYS A 278 15.06 1.30 1.91
C LYS A 278 13.60 0.86 1.92
N ARG A 279 13.30 -0.37 2.38
CA ARG A 279 11.93 -0.86 2.48
C ARG A 279 11.08 -0.03 3.46
N LEU A 280 11.67 0.45 4.55
CA LEU A 280 11.00 1.34 5.49
C LEU A 280 10.57 2.65 4.80
N LEU A 281 11.49 3.30 4.07
CA LEU A 281 11.24 4.57 3.39
C LEU A 281 10.32 4.43 2.16
N ASP A 282 10.56 3.43 1.31
CA ASP A 282 9.79 3.22 0.06
C ASP A 282 8.31 2.89 0.33
N ASN A 283 8.00 2.35 1.53
CA ASN A 283 6.65 1.94 1.91
C ASN A 283 6.04 2.81 3.03
N TYR A 284 6.74 3.89 3.47
CA TYR A 284 6.20 4.83 4.43
C TYR A 284 5.01 5.59 3.84
N HIS A 285 3.88 5.57 4.55
CA HIS A 285 2.60 6.15 4.10
C HIS A 285 1.99 7.12 5.11
N GLY A 286 2.76 7.54 6.11
CA GLY A 286 2.25 8.24 7.29
C GLY A 286 1.72 7.23 8.28
N TRP A 287 2.50 6.98 9.33
CA TRP A 287 2.07 6.29 10.54
C TRP A 287 1.50 7.35 11.51
#